data_AF-A0A354J396-F1
#
_entry.id   AF-A0A354J396-F1
#
_cell.length_a   1.000
_cell.length_b   1.000
_cell.length_c   1.000
_cell.angle_alpha   90.00
_cell.angle_beta   90.00
_cell.angle_gamma   90.00
#
_symmetry.space_group_name_H-M   'P 1'
#
loop_
_entity.id
_entity.type
_entity.pdbx_description
1 polymer ?
#
loop_
_entity_poly.entity_id
_entity_poly.type
_entity_poly.pdbx_seq_one_letter_code
_entity_poly.pdbx_strand_id
1 'polypeptide(L)'
;MMQEWFRQAKLGIFIHYGIYAVGDVSESWSFHNGVISYEDYMKQCEGFTASRYNPRKWAELFKKAGAQYVVMTSKHHDGIALFDTKYSELSVVKKTPAARDLVKEYIDAMSEAGLKVGLYYSLIDWSDPRYRSIYPEGMKKEDCLKDIYGSP
;
A
#
# COMPACT_ATOMS: atom_id res chain seq x y z
N MET A 1 -23.48 5.27 -11.04
CA MET A 1 -23.89 3.90 -11.43
C MET A 1 -22.64 3.06 -11.65
N MET A 2 -22.69 1.77 -11.29
CA MET A 2 -21.58 0.82 -11.45
C MET A 2 -21.35 0.47 -12.93
N GLN A 3 -20.09 0.50 -13.37
CA GLN A 3 -19.68 0.18 -14.75
C GLN A 3 -20.01 -1.27 -15.11
N GLU A 4 -20.51 -1.51 -16.32
CA GLU A 4 -21.01 -2.83 -16.75
C GLU A 4 -19.91 -3.90 -16.78
N TRP A 5 -18.70 -3.55 -17.23
CA TRP A 5 -17.57 -4.49 -17.26
C TRP A 5 -17.30 -5.09 -15.87
N PHE A 6 -17.44 -4.30 -14.80
CA PHE A 6 -17.15 -4.77 -13.44
C PHE A 6 -18.21 -5.77 -12.96
N ARG A 7 -19.47 -5.55 -13.35
CA ARG A 7 -20.55 -6.52 -13.09
C ARG A 7 -20.29 -7.85 -13.81
N GLN A 8 -19.69 -7.81 -14.99
CA GLN A 8 -19.37 -8.97 -15.82
C GLN A 8 -18.08 -9.67 -15.40
N ALA A 9 -17.14 -8.95 -14.77
CA ALA A 9 -15.82 -9.44 -14.44
C ALA A 9 -15.84 -10.70 -13.54
N LYS A 10 -16.76 -10.76 -12.57
CA LYS A 10 -16.98 -11.83 -11.56
C LYS A 10 -15.79 -12.17 -10.68
N LEU A 11 -14.64 -12.49 -11.27
CA LEU A 11 -13.41 -12.89 -10.59
C LEU A 11 -12.34 -11.80 -10.71
N GLY A 12 -11.80 -11.40 -9.56
CA GLY A 12 -10.60 -10.57 -9.48
C GLY A 12 -9.63 -11.08 -8.43
N ILE A 13 -8.37 -10.66 -8.57
CA ILE A 13 -7.29 -11.00 -7.64
C ILE A 13 -6.95 -9.76 -6.82
N PHE A 14 -6.74 -9.96 -5.51
CA PHE A 14 -6.25 -8.91 -4.63
C PHE A 14 -4.84 -9.25 -4.16
N ILE A 15 -3.90 -8.34 -4.37
CA ILE A 15 -2.51 -8.42 -3.95
C ILE A 15 -2.28 -7.43 -2.80
N HIS A 16 -1.96 -7.97 -1.62
CA HIS A 16 -1.34 -7.20 -0.54
C HIS A 16 0.16 -7.45 -0.61
N TYR A 17 0.92 -6.40 -0.91
CA TYR A 17 2.37 -6.43 -0.99
C TYR A 17 2.95 -5.13 -0.44
N GLY A 18 4.07 -5.22 0.26
CA GLY A 18 4.71 -4.11 0.96
C GLY A 18 5.93 -4.58 1.73
N ILE A 19 6.54 -3.68 2.50
CA ILE A 19 7.73 -4.01 3.31
C ILE A 19 7.47 -5.12 4.31
N TYR A 20 6.21 -5.28 4.74
CA TYR A 20 5.73 -6.39 5.58
C TYR A 20 5.91 -7.78 4.95
N ALA A 21 6.23 -7.89 3.66
CA ALA A 21 6.57 -9.15 3.02
C ALA A 21 8.03 -9.61 3.25
N VAL A 22 8.86 -8.77 3.89
CA VAL A 22 10.25 -9.12 4.24
C VAL A 22 10.29 -9.96 5.51
N GLY A 23 9.60 -9.50 6.55
CA GLY A 23 9.43 -10.24 7.79
C GLY A 23 8.22 -11.16 7.75
N ASP A 24 8.11 -12.02 8.77
CA ASP A 24 6.89 -12.80 9.03
C ASP A 24 5.98 -12.01 10.00
N VAL A 25 5.49 -10.85 9.53
CA VAL A 25 4.66 -9.94 10.32
C VAL A 25 3.42 -9.52 9.55
N SER A 26 2.32 -9.28 10.26
CA SER A 26 1.08 -8.81 9.64
C SER A 26 1.23 -7.40 9.07
N GLU A 27 0.57 -7.16 7.95
CA GLU A 27 0.55 -5.93 7.16
C GLU A 27 0.07 -4.73 7.98
N SER A 28 1.02 -3.94 8.48
CA SER A 28 0.82 -2.74 9.33
C SER A 28 0.14 -2.98 10.69
N TRP A 29 -0.70 -4.02 10.82
CA TRP A 29 -1.40 -4.37 12.05
C TRP A 29 -0.47 -4.86 13.15
N SER A 30 0.68 -5.41 12.79
CA SER A 30 1.64 -5.89 13.79
C SER A 30 2.14 -4.75 14.68
N PHE A 31 2.45 -3.57 14.14
CA PHE A 31 2.83 -2.43 14.97
C PHE A 31 1.62 -1.70 15.55
N HIS A 32 0.50 -1.65 14.82
CA HIS A 32 -0.72 -1.00 15.33
C HIS A 32 -1.27 -1.68 16.59
N ASN A 33 -1.23 -3.02 16.62
CA ASN A 33 -1.68 -3.82 17.75
C ASN A 33 -0.60 -4.02 18.83
N GLY A 34 0.58 -3.40 18.68
CA GLY A 34 1.67 -3.49 19.65
C GLY A 34 2.43 -4.81 19.66
N VAL A 35 2.33 -5.63 18.62
CA VAL A 35 3.10 -6.89 18.48
C VAL A 35 4.58 -6.60 18.28
N ILE A 36 4.91 -5.57 17.50
CA ILE A 36 6.27 -5.03 17.34
C ILE A 36 6.24 -3.50 17.39
N SER A 37 7.38 -2.87 17.69
CA SER A 37 7.46 -1.40 17.64
C SER A 37 7.35 -0.90 16.20
N TYR A 38 6.89 0.33 16.01
CA TYR A 38 6.90 0.96 14.68
C TYR A 38 8.32 1.07 14.12
N GLU A 39 9.31 1.40 14.95
CA GLU A 39 10.71 1.44 14.54
C GLU A 39 11.20 0.09 14.00
N ASP A 40 10.94 -1.00 14.71
CA ASP A 40 11.32 -2.34 14.27
C ASP A 40 10.54 -2.77 13.02
N TYR A 41 9.27 -2.39 12.90
CA TYR A 41 8.50 -2.62 11.68
C TYR A 41 9.15 -1.93 10.47
N MET A 42 9.64 -0.71 10.65
CA MET A 42 10.26 0.08 9.58
C MET A 42 11.64 -0.46 9.15
N LYS A 43 12.35 -1.22 9.98
CA LYS A 43 13.63 -1.89 9.59
C LYS A 43 13.45 -2.85 8.41
N GLN A 44 12.23 -3.34 8.16
CA GLN A 44 11.93 -4.15 6.99
C GLN A 44 12.25 -3.44 5.65
N CYS A 45 12.24 -2.11 5.63
CA CYS A 45 12.69 -1.33 4.47
C CYS A 45 14.10 -1.70 4.01
N GLU A 46 15.01 -2.02 4.94
CA GLU A 46 16.41 -2.36 4.64
C GLU A 46 16.53 -3.67 3.85
N GLY A 47 15.62 -4.62 4.11
CA GLY A 47 15.57 -5.92 3.42
C GLY A 47 14.68 -5.96 2.18
N PHE A 48 13.90 -4.91 1.92
CA PHE A 48 12.95 -4.89 0.82
C PHE A 48 13.65 -4.61 -0.52
N THR A 49 14.12 -5.67 -1.17
CA THR A 49 14.82 -5.59 -2.47
C THR A 49 13.90 -5.73 -3.67
N ALA A 50 12.74 -6.36 -3.50
CA ALA A 50 11.84 -6.77 -4.58
C ALA A 50 12.58 -7.52 -5.72
N SER A 51 13.69 -8.22 -5.41
CA SER A 51 14.60 -8.82 -6.41
C SER A 51 13.96 -9.85 -7.34
N ARG A 52 12.86 -10.49 -6.89
CA ARG A 52 12.06 -11.44 -7.68
C ARG A 52 10.69 -10.90 -8.08
N TYR A 53 10.46 -9.60 -7.92
CA TYR A 53 9.22 -8.94 -8.33
C TYR A 53 9.12 -8.94 -9.85
N ASN A 54 8.17 -9.72 -10.37
CA ASN A 54 7.91 -9.84 -11.81
C ASN A 54 6.40 -9.92 -12.05
N PRO A 55 5.73 -8.77 -12.24
CA PRO A 55 4.28 -8.73 -12.39
C PRO A 55 3.80 -9.34 -13.71
N ARG A 56 4.67 -9.55 -14.71
CA ARG A 56 4.32 -10.26 -15.95
C ARG A 56 4.01 -11.73 -15.67
N LYS A 57 4.80 -12.39 -14.83
CA LYS A 57 4.52 -13.77 -14.38
C LYS A 57 3.20 -13.86 -13.62
N TRP A 58 2.88 -12.85 -12.82
CA TRP A 58 1.61 -12.77 -12.12
C TRP A 58 0.45 -12.60 -13.10
N ALA A 59 0.59 -11.71 -14.09
CA ALA A 59 -0.45 -11.47 -15.10
C ALA A 59 -0.75 -12.75 -15.91
N GLU A 60 0.27 -13.49 -16.32
CA GLU A 60 0.13 -14.80 -16.97
C GLU A 60 -0.66 -15.78 -16.10
N LEU A 61 -0.29 -15.89 -14.82
CA LEU A 61 -0.97 -16.77 -13.86
C LEU A 61 -2.44 -16.36 -13.66
N PHE A 62 -2.72 -15.08 -13.49
CA PHE A 62 -4.07 -14.58 -13.22
C PHE A 62 -4.98 -14.73 -14.43
N LYS A 63 -4.47 -14.52 -15.65
CA LYS A 63 -5.21 -14.85 -16.87
C LYS A 63 -5.53 -16.33 -16.96
N LYS A 64 -4.55 -17.19 -16.65
CA LYS A 64 -4.77 -18.64 -16.64
C LYS A 64 -5.83 -19.05 -15.61
N ALA A 65 -5.91 -18.33 -14.48
CA ALA A 65 -6.94 -18.51 -13.47
C ALA A 65 -8.32 -17.95 -13.87
N GLY A 66 -8.43 -17.23 -15.00
CA GLY A 66 -9.67 -16.64 -15.50
C GLY A 66 -10.03 -15.29 -14.87
N ALA A 67 -9.12 -14.68 -14.10
CA ALA A 67 -9.36 -13.36 -13.50
C ALA A 67 -9.56 -12.30 -14.59
N GLN A 68 -10.46 -11.35 -14.31
CA GLN A 68 -10.77 -10.24 -15.23
C GLN A 68 -10.20 -8.91 -14.74
N TYR A 69 -9.91 -8.80 -13.44
CA TYR A 69 -9.30 -7.62 -12.84
C TYR A 69 -8.35 -7.99 -11.70
N VAL A 70 -7.43 -7.08 -11.40
CA VAL A 70 -6.49 -7.22 -10.29
C VAL A 70 -6.48 -5.92 -9.50
N VAL A 71 -6.40 -6.01 -8.18
CA VAL A 71 -6.24 -4.87 -7.28
C VAL A 71 -4.95 -5.08 -6.49
N MET A 72 -4.07 -4.09 -6.46
CA MET A 72 -2.84 -4.14 -5.65
C MET A 72 -2.78 -2.98 -4.68
N THR A 73 -2.29 -3.22 -3.47
CA THR A 73 -1.96 -2.16 -2.50
C THR A 73 -0.93 -1.20 -3.09
N SER A 74 -1.32 0.04 -3.39
CA SER A 74 -0.38 1.11 -3.74
C SER A 74 0.21 1.78 -2.49
N LYS A 75 -0.55 1.77 -1.39
CA LYS A 75 -0.13 2.16 -0.03
C LYS A 75 -1.04 1.43 0.98
N HIS A 76 -0.45 0.83 2.02
CA HIS A 76 -1.21 0.25 3.14
C HIS A 76 -1.22 1.19 4.37
N HIS A 77 -1.67 0.73 5.53
CA HIS A 77 -1.81 1.56 6.73
C HIS A 77 -0.46 2.03 7.31
N ASP A 78 0.64 1.37 6.97
CA ASP A 78 2.01 1.78 7.31
C ASP A 78 2.52 3.01 6.56
N GLY A 79 1.73 3.54 5.60
CA GLY A 79 2.06 4.75 4.87
C GLY A 79 3.13 4.59 3.79
N ILE A 80 3.74 3.42 3.61
CA ILE A 80 4.78 3.21 2.59
C ILE A 80 4.15 3.06 1.22
N ALA A 81 4.41 4.03 0.35
CA ALA A 81 3.99 3.99 -1.04
C ALA A 81 4.83 3.00 -1.85
N LEU A 82 4.18 2.13 -2.64
CA LEU A 82 4.84 1.27 -3.62
C LEU A 82 5.23 1.99 -4.92
N PHE A 83 4.99 3.29 -5.00
CA PHE A 83 5.22 4.16 -6.15
C PHE A 83 6.03 5.39 -5.75
N ASP A 84 6.56 6.14 -6.72
CA ASP A 84 7.35 7.34 -6.43
C ASP A 84 6.47 8.54 -6.07
N THR A 85 6.03 8.60 -4.80
CA THR A 85 5.23 9.72 -4.30
C THR A 85 6.05 11.00 -4.17
N LYS A 86 5.46 12.13 -4.56
CA LYS A 86 6.02 13.48 -4.38
C LYS A 86 5.64 14.14 -3.06
N TYR A 87 4.76 13.52 -2.28
CA TYR A 87 4.17 14.11 -1.07
C TYR A 87 4.84 13.69 0.23
N SER A 88 5.66 12.64 0.21
CA SER A 88 6.43 12.19 1.37
C SER A 88 7.70 11.46 0.94
N GLU A 89 8.56 11.20 1.93
CA GLU A 89 9.76 10.38 1.76
C GLU A 89 9.50 8.89 2.02
N LEU A 90 8.27 8.51 2.39
CA LEU A 90 7.89 7.12 2.69
C LEU A 90 7.42 6.41 1.41
N SER A 91 8.39 5.99 0.60
CA SER A 91 8.15 5.12 -0.55
C SER A 91 9.22 4.05 -0.69
N VAL A 92 8.87 2.93 -1.33
CA VAL A 92 9.86 1.88 -1.68
C VAL A 92 10.93 2.38 -2.64
N VAL A 93 10.61 3.41 -3.43
CA VAL A 93 11.57 4.05 -4.35
C VAL A 93 12.69 4.75 -3.57
N LYS A 94 12.35 5.40 -2.45
CA LYS A 94 13.27 6.25 -1.68
C LYS A 94 13.88 5.55 -0.45
N LYS A 95 13.15 4.61 0.17
CA LYS A 95 13.49 4.05 1.49
C LYS A 95 13.99 2.62 1.46
N THR A 96 14.05 1.98 0.28
CA THR A 96 14.38 0.56 0.20
C THR A 96 15.37 0.28 -0.92
N PRO A 97 16.15 -0.82 -0.84
CA PRO A 97 17.00 -1.26 -1.95
C PRO A 97 16.23 -1.57 -3.24
N ALA A 98 14.91 -1.78 -3.19
CA ALA A 98 14.12 -2.03 -4.39
C ALA A 98 14.19 -0.87 -5.39
N ALA A 99 14.19 0.38 -4.90
CA ALA A 99 14.42 1.62 -5.65
C ALA A 99 13.68 1.71 -7.02
N ARG A 100 12.45 1.17 -7.09
CA ARG A 100 11.67 1.07 -8.32
C ARG A 100 10.20 1.38 -8.06
N ASP A 101 9.52 1.95 -9.05
CA ASP A 101 8.07 2.16 -9.00
C ASP A 101 7.35 0.85 -9.33
N LEU A 102 7.06 0.09 -8.27
CA LEU A 102 6.47 -1.24 -8.39
C LEU A 102 5.02 -1.19 -8.86
N VAL A 103 4.29 -0.10 -8.53
CA VAL A 103 2.92 0.12 -9.01
C VAL A 103 2.92 0.34 -10.51
N LYS A 104 3.84 1.14 -11.05
CA LYS A 104 3.96 1.33 -12.50
C LYS A 104 4.26 0.01 -13.21
N GLU A 105 5.26 -0.75 -12.75
CA GLU A 105 5.58 -2.07 -13.30
C GLU A 105 4.36 -3.02 -13.30
N TYR A 106 3.55 -2.97 -12.23
CA TYR A 106 2.31 -3.74 -12.11
C TYR A 106 1.22 -3.29 -13.09
N ILE A 107 0.95 -1.99 -13.18
CA ILE A 107 -0.07 -1.43 -14.08
C ILE A 107 0.27 -1.81 -15.52
N ASP A 108 1.53 -1.63 -15.92
CA ASP A 108 2.01 -1.93 -17.27
C ASP A 108 1.77 -3.43 -17.58
N ALA A 109 2.25 -4.32 -16.71
CA ALA A 109 2.11 -5.77 -16.92
C ALA A 109 0.66 -6.27 -16.95
N MET A 110 -0.22 -5.79 -16.05
CA MET A 110 -1.62 -6.21 -16.03
C MET A 110 -2.39 -5.67 -17.24
N SER A 111 -2.13 -4.42 -17.63
CA SER A 111 -2.79 -3.78 -18.78
C SER A 111 -2.38 -4.46 -20.09
N GLU A 112 -1.09 -4.77 -20.27
CA GLU A 112 -0.59 -5.51 -21.43
C GLU A 112 -1.21 -6.91 -21.54
N ALA A 113 -1.50 -7.54 -20.39
CA ALA A 113 -2.18 -8.82 -20.34
C ALA A 113 -3.69 -8.71 -20.66
N GLY A 114 -4.25 -7.50 -20.71
CA GLY A 114 -5.68 -7.26 -20.92
C GLY A 114 -6.53 -7.40 -19.65
N LEU A 115 -5.90 -7.40 -18.47
CA LEU A 115 -6.58 -7.39 -17.18
C LEU A 115 -6.95 -5.96 -16.80
N LYS A 116 -8.13 -5.77 -16.19
CA LYS A 116 -8.50 -4.47 -15.63
C LYS A 116 -7.69 -4.21 -14.36
N VAL A 117 -7.17 -3.00 -14.23
CA VAL A 117 -6.26 -2.63 -13.14
C VAL A 117 -6.98 -1.81 -12.08
N GLY A 118 -6.82 -2.22 -10.83
CA GLY A 118 -7.24 -1.47 -9.65
C GLY A 118 -6.06 -1.24 -8.70
N LEU A 119 -6.18 -0.16 -7.93
CA LEU A 119 -5.26 0.17 -6.85
C LEU A 119 -6.06 0.27 -5.55
N TYR A 120 -5.63 -0.47 -4.55
CA TYR A 120 -6.04 -0.23 -3.18
C TYR A 120 -5.15 0.87 -2.61
N TYR A 121 -5.77 1.92 -2.07
CA TYR A 121 -5.06 2.98 -1.37
C TYR A 121 -5.66 3.11 0.02
N SER A 122 -4.83 2.87 1.03
CA SER A 122 -5.25 3.08 2.41
C SER A 122 -5.41 4.59 2.68
N LEU A 123 -6.63 4.99 3.03
CA LEU A 123 -6.87 6.30 3.63
C LEU A 123 -6.28 6.37 5.04
N ILE A 124 -6.25 5.23 5.75
CA ILE A 124 -5.54 5.09 7.02
C ILE A 124 -4.04 5.27 6.78
N ASP A 125 -3.41 6.11 7.60
CA ASP A 125 -1.97 6.35 7.51
C ASP A 125 -1.38 6.50 8.91
N TRP A 126 -1.03 5.39 9.53
CA TRP A 126 -0.44 5.40 10.88
C TRP A 126 1.01 5.87 10.90
N SER A 127 1.62 6.15 9.74
CA SER A 127 2.94 6.80 9.66
C SER A 127 2.85 8.32 9.81
N ASP A 128 1.70 8.91 9.48
CA ASP A 128 1.51 10.36 9.54
C ASP A 128 1.03 10.74 10.96
N PRO A 129 1.80 11.54 11.72
CA PRO A 129 1.41 11.96 13.07
C PRO A 129 0.13 12.81 13.10
N ARG A 130 -0.32 13.31 11.94
CA ARG A 130 -1.58 14.06 11.79
C ARG A 130 -2.79 13.13 11.60
N TYR A 131 -2.57 11.85 11.31
CA TYR A 131 -3.64 10.88 11.10
C TYR A 131 -4.30 10.48 12.42
N ARG A 132 -5.64 10.43 12.44
CA ARG A 132 -6.43 10.24 13.65
C ARG A 132 -6.96 8.79 13.72
N SER A 133 -6.61 8.04 14.75
CA SER A 133 -7.04 6.63 14.95
C SER A 133 -8.25 6.42 15.89
N ILE A 134 -8.89 7.50 16.37
CA ILE A 134 -10.12 7.67 17.20
C ILE A 134 -9.83 8.23 18.63
N TYR A 135 -10.65 9.19 19.08
CA TYR A 135 -10.47 10.02 20.29
C TYR A 135 -11.30 9.57 21.51
N PRO A 136 -10.72 9.51 22.73
CA PRO A 136 -11.45 9.27 23.98
C PRO A 136 -12.38 10.42 24.39
N GLU A 137 -13.48 10.09 25.08
CA GLU A 137 -14.38 11.05 25.73
C GLU A 137 -13.58 11.87 26.78
N GLY A 138 -13.45 13.18 26.56
CA GLY A 138 -12.67 14.08 27.42
C GLY A 138 -11.29 14.51 26.87
N MET A 139 -10.78 13.89 25.80
CA MET A 139 -9.58 14.37 25.09
C MET A 139 -9.99 15.33 23.98
N LYS A 140 -9.43 16.55 23.95
CA LYS A 140 -9.88 17.58 23.00
C LYS A 140 -9.11 17.55 21.68
N LYS A 141 -9.77 17.96 20.60
CA LYS A 141 -9.19 18.04 19.24
C LYS A 141 -8.09 19.11 19.13
N GLU A 142 -7.99 20.04 20.09
CA GLU A 142 -7.09 21.19 20.09
C GLU A 142 -5.63 20.85 20.44
N ASP A 143 -5.36 19.71 21.07
CA ASP A 143 -4.00 19.16 21.23
C ASP A 143 -3.42 18.68 19.89
N CYS A 144 -4.28 18.52 18.88
CA CYS A 144 -3.96 17.94 17.57
C CYS A 144 -3.75 18.98 16.46
N LEU A 145 -3.82 20.29 16.76
CA LEU A 145 -4.07 21.34 15.75
C LEU A 145 -3.17 22.58 15.80
N LYS A 146 -1.99 22.58 16.45
CA LYS A 146 -1.05 23.67 16.12
C LYS A 146 -0.53 23.66 14.68
N ASP A 147 -0.95 22.73 13.81
CA ASP A 147 -0.88 22.99 12.36
C ASP A 147 -1.61 21.95 11.50
N ILE A 148 -2.93 22.03 11.40
CA ILE A 148 -3.54 21.55 10.14
C ILE A 148 -4.22 22.70 9.39
N TYR A 149 -4.57 23.82 10.04
CA TYR A 149 -4.90 25.10 9.39
C TYR A 149 -4.57 26.36 10.26
N GLY A 150 -3.47 26.36 11.03
CA GLY A 150 -2.97 27.56 11.75
C GLY A 150 -1.94 27.20 12.84
N SER A 151 -0.77 27.83 12.95
CA SER A 151 -0.29 29.16 12.52
C SER A 151 1.26 29.23 12.56
N PRO A 152 1.97 30.17 11.88
CA PRO A 152 1.58 31.24 10.94
C PRO A 152 1.85 30.93 9.45
#